data_AF-A0A1G1NWE7-F1
#
_entry.id   AF-A0A1G1NWE7-F1
#
_cell.length_a   1.000
_cell.length_b   1.000
_cell.length_c   1.000
_cell.angle_alpha   90.00
_cell.angle_beta   90.00
_cell.angle_gamma   90.00
#
_symmetry.space_group_name_H-M   'P 1'
#
loop_
_entity.id
_entity.type
_entity.pdbx_description
1 polymer ?
#
loop_
_entity_poly.entity_id
_entity_poly.type
_entity_poly.pdbx_seq_one_letter_code
_entity_poly.pdbx_strand_id
1 'polypeptide(L)'
;MNIQYNRGKQIFANKLHSEIFLTVFFACFIPTLFTTVSLFYLIFSITADQIGIPEAIFANIIPAAYRVALILCIGLPLVILGILVVAHKITHKIVGPFDRVVRELDESIKGRRNAPIKLREGDKFAPLVDKINILLERLSKSYG
;
A
#
# COMPACT_ATOMS: atom_id res chain seq x y z
N MET A 1 -5.77 -27.39 -6.18
CA MET A 1 -6.79 -26.32 -6.23
C MET A 1 -6.38 -25.33 -7.30
N ASN A 2 -7.12 -25.27 -8.41
CA ASN A 2 -6.71 -24.56 -9.63
C ASN A 2 -7.33 -23.16 -9.62
N ILE A 3 -6.58 -22.14 -9.16
CA ILE A 3 -7.06 -20.76 -9.16
C ILE A 3 -6.74 -20.16 -10.54
N GLN A 4 -7.72 -20.23 -11.45
CA GLN A 4 -7.66 -19.50 -12.71
C GLN A 4 -7.83 -17.99 -12.42
N TYR A 5 -6.73 -17.25 -12.44
CA TYR A 5 -6.75 -15.79 -12.34
C TYR A 5 -7.17 -15.17 -13.68
N ASN A 6 -8.43 -14.71 -13.73
CA ASN A 6 -8.99 -13.98 -14.86
C ASN A 6 -8.27 -12.62 -15.01
N ARG A 7 -7.55 -12.42 -16.12
CA ARG A 7 -6.55 -11.34 -16.31
C ARG A 7 -7.13 -9.95 -16.64
N GLY A 8 -8.45 -9.76 -16.58
CA GLY A 8 -9.11 -8.50 -16.90
C GLY A 8 -9.56 -7.73 -15.65
N LYS A 9 -8.85 -6.66 -15.30
CA LYS A 9 -9.29 -5.57 -14.40
C LYS A 9 -9.62 -5.94 -12.94
N GLN A 10 -8.82 -6.76 -12.27
CA GLN A 10 -8.86 -6.79 -10.79
C GLN A 10 -7.90 -5.76 -10.21
N ILE A 11 -8.43 -4.83 -9.40
CA ILE A 11 -7.64 -3.79 -8.69
C ILE A 11 -6.62 -4.43 -7.73
N PHE A 12 -6.90 -5.66 -7.28
CA PHE A 12 -6.01 -6.44 -6.42
C PHE A 12 -5.69 -7.78 -7.08
N ALA A 13 -4.41 -8.03 -7.33
CA ALA A 13 -3.96 -9.24 -8.04
C ALA A 13 -3.90 -10.49 -7.15
N ASN A 14 -3.81 -10.35 -5.82
CA ASN A 14 -3.80 -11.47 -4.87
C ASN A 14 -4.16 -11.01 -3.44
N LYS A 15 -4.44 -11.96 -2.54
CA LYS A 15 -4.67 -11.70 -1.10
C LYS A 15 -3.53 -10.90 -0.48
N LEU A 16 -2.28 -11.21 -0.83
CA LEU A 16 -1.10 -10.47 -0.38
C LEU A 16 -1.13 -9.00 -0.82
N HIS A 17 -1.61 -8.70 -2.04
CA HIS A 17 -1.74 -7.33 -2.54
C HIS A 17 -2.78 -6.54 -1.73
N SER A 18 -3.90 -7.18 -1.39
CA SER A 18 -4.95 -6.59 -0.55
C SER A 18 -4.46 -6.35 0.89
N GLU A 19 -3.79 -7.35 1.49
CA GLU A 19 -3.26 -7.24 2.85
C GLU A 19 -2.27 -6.08 2.97
N ILE A 20 -1.27 -5.99 2.08
CA ILE A 20 -0.29 -4.90 2.10
C ILE A 20 -0.97 -3.54 1.91
N PHE A 21 -1.87 -3.44 0.94
CA PHE A 21 -2.58 -2.19 0.68
C PHE A 21 -3.43 -1.74 1.87
N LEU A 22 -4.16 -2.67 2.48
CA LEU A 22 -5.02 -2.42 3.63
C LEU A 22 -4.20 -2.05 4.87
N THR A 23 -3.05 -2.70 5.08
CA THR A 23 -2.09 -2.29 6.12
C THR A 23 -1.62 -0.85 5.91
N VAL A 24 -1.23 -0.47 4.68
CA VAL A 24 -0.82 0.91 4.38
C VAL A 24 -1.97 1.89 4.57
N PHE A 25 -3.18 1.52 4.13
CA PHE A 25 -4.38 2.34 4.31
C PHE A 25 -4.63 2.64 5.78
N PHE A 26 -4.68 1.63 6.65
CA PHE A 26 -4.91 1.83 8.08
C PHE A 26 -3.75 2.54 8.76
N ALA A 27 -2.50 2.26 8.36
CA ALA A 27 -1.32 2.95 8.87
C ALA A 27 -1.34 4.45 8.57
N CYS A 28 -1.94 4.88 7.45
CA CYS A 28 -2.14 6.30 7.14
C CYS A 28 -3.40 6.87 7.79
N PHE A 29 -4.51 6.12 7.77
CA PHE A 29 -5.81 6.62 8.22
C PHE A 29 -5.88 6.83 9.73
N ILE A 30 -5.37 5.89 10.53
CA ILE A 30 -5.48 5.93 12.00
C ILE A 30 -4.74 7.15 12.59
N PRO A 31 -3.45 7.40 12.28
CA PRO A 31 -2.74 8.56 12.83
C PRO A 31 -3.37 9.87 12.38
N THR A 32 -3.81 9.92 11.13
CA THR A 32 -4.46 11.10 10.56
C THR A 32 -5.76 11.45 11.29
N LEU A 33 -6.61 10.45 11.55
CA LEU A 33 -7.83 10.62 12.32
C LEU A 33 -7.50 11.08 13.75
N PHE A 34 -6.50 10.46 14.38
CA PHE A 34 -6.04 10.83 15.71
C PHE A 34 -5.57 12.29 15.75
N THR A 35 -4.69 12.71 14.83
CA THR A 35 -4.20 14.10 14.75
C THR A 35 -5.35 15.10 14.51
N THR A 36 -6.32 14.75 13.67
CA THR A 36 -7.49 15.60 13.42
C THR A 36 -8.31 15.81 14.70
N VAL A 37 -8.57 14.74 15.44
CA VAL A 37 -9.29 14.80 16.72
C VAL A 37 -8.48 15.60 17.75
N SER A 38 -7.17 15.38 17.85
CA SER A 38 -6.29 16.13 18.76
C SER A 38 -6.28 17.63 18.44
N LEU A 39 -6.22 18.01 17.17
CA LEU A 39 -6.29 19.42 16.76
C LEU A 39 -7.63 20.05 17.09
N PHE A 40 -8.74 19.35 16.83
CA PHE A 40 -10.07 19.83 17.22
C PHE A 40 -10.18 20.03 18.73
N TYR A 41 -9.69 19.05 19.51
CA TYR A 41 -9.69 19.14 20.97
C TYR A 41 -8.85 20.32 21.47
N LEU A 42 -7.66 20.54 20.89
CA LEU A 42 -6.79 21.68 21.22
C LEU A 42 -7.48 23.02 20.94
N ILE A 43 -8.10 23.17 19.75
CA ILE A 43 -8.85 24.37 19.39
C ILE A 43 -9.96 24.61 20.42
N PHE A 44 -10.74 23.58 20.75
CA PHE A 44 -11.84 23.69 21.70
C PHE A 44 -11.35 24.04 23.11
N SER A 45 -10.25 23.43 23.58
CA SER A 45 -9.65 23.71 24.88
C SER A 45 -9.21 25.17 24.99
N ILE A 46 -8.50 25.69 23.99
CA ILE A 46 -8.08 27.10 23.95
C ILE A 46 -9.29 28.04 23.92
N THR A 47 -10.36 27.64 23.20
CA THR A 47 -11.61 28.41 23.14
C THR A 47 -12.30 28.46 24.49
N ALA A 48 -12.33 27.33 25.21
CA ALA A 48 -12.95 27.21 26.51
C ALA A 48 -12.28 28.13 27.55
N ASP A 49 -10.95 28.24 27.51
CA ASP A 49 -10.20 29.16 28.37
C ASP A 49 -10.49 30.64 28.08
N GLN A 50 -10.98 30.96 26.87
CA GLN A 50 -11.34 32.33 26.45
C GLN A 50 -12.83 32.69 26.60
N ILE A 51 -13.65 31.82 27.21
CA ILE A 51 -15.12 31.99 27.36
C ILE A 51 -15.53 33.32 28.02
N GLY A 52 -14.64 33.99 28.77
CA GLY A 52 -14.90 35.30 29.34
C GLY A 52 -15.00 36.46 28.34
N ILE A 53 -14.61 36.26 27.07
CA ILE A 53 -14.58 37.32 26.03
C ILE A 53 -15.27 36.79 24.75
N PRO A 54 -16.60 36.95 24.63
CA PRO A 54 -17.37 36.43 23.50
C PRO A 54 -16.89 36.95 22.14
N GLU A 55 -16.45 38.21 22.04
CA GLU A 55 -16.01 38.79 20.76
C GLU A 55 -14.79 38.08 20.16
N ALA A 56 -13.82 37.66 20.98
CA ALA A 56 -12.59 37.03 20.51
C ALA A 56 -12.84 35.64 19.89
N ILE A 57 -13.79 34.88 20.46
CA ILE A 57 -14.19 33.55 19.99
C ILE A 57 -14.86 33.65 18.61
N PHE A 58 -15.82 34.57 18.46
CA PHE A 58 -16.54 34.77 17.20
C PHE A 58 -15.65 35.34 16.10
N ALA A 59 -14.74 36.27 16.42
CA ALA A 59 -13.91 36.93 15.43
C ALA A 59 -12.76 36.06 14.90
N ASN A 60 -12.16 35.21 15.75
CA ASN A 60 -10.89 34.55 15.41
C ASN A 60 -10.96 33.03 15.41
N ILE A 61 -11.63 32.42 16.40
CA ILE A 61 -11.55 30.97 16.62
C ILE A 61 -12.48 30.22 15.67
N ILE A 62 -13.75 30.61 15.58
CA ILE A 62 -14.72 29.94 14.69
C ILE A 62 -14.25 29.98 13.21
N PRO A 63 -13.78 31.12 12.68
CA PRO A 63 -13.24 31.19 11.32
C PRO A 63 -11.97 30.34 11.14
N ALA A 64 -11.07 30.32 12.12
CA ALA A 64 -9.87 29.50 12.06
C ALA A 64 -10.20 28.00 12.06
N ALA A 65 -11.10 27.55 12.93
CA ALA A 65 -11.56 26.16 12.97
C ALA A 65 -12.21 25.74 11.65
N TYR A 66 -13.05 26.60 11.06
CA TYR A 66 -13.67 26.35 9.77
C TYR A 66 -12.64 26.23 8.62
N ARG A 67 -11.62 27.10 8.61
CA ARG A 67 -10.53 27.02 7.63
C ARG A 67 -9.72 25.73 7.78
N VAL A 68 -9.38 25.35 9.01
CA VAL A 68 -8.67 24.09 9.28
C VAL A 68 -9.52 22.89 8.85
N ALA A 69 -10.81 22.88 9.17
CA ALA A 69 -11.74 21.83 8.75
C ALA A 69 -11.83 21.73 7.22
N LEU A 70 -11.93 22.85 6.50
CA LEU A 70 -11.93 22.86 5.03
C LEU A 70 -10.62 22.32 4.44
N ILE A 71 -9.47 22.76 4.96
CA ILE A 71 -8.15 22.28 4.53
C ILE A 71 -8.03 20.77 4.77
N LEU A 72 -8.50 20.26 5.91
CA LEU A 72 -8.51 18.83 6.19
C LEU A 72 -9.49 18.09 5.27
N CYS A 73 -10.72 18.56 5.10
CA CYS A 73 -11.71 17.91 4.24
C CYS A 73 -11.25 17.76 2.78
N ILE A 74 -10.47 18.71 2.26
CA ILE A 74 -10.00 18.68 0.87
C ILE A 74 -8.59 18.09 0.77
N GLY A 75 -7.68 18.50 1.63
CA GLY A 75 -6.28 18.09 1.61
C GLY A 75 -6.09 16.64 2.02
N LEU A 76 -6.84 16.17 3.03
CA LEU A 76 -6.67 14.82 3.56
C LEU A 76 -6.97 13.74 2.53
N PRO A 77 -8.12 13.77 1.80
CA PRO A 77 -8.39 12.77 0.79
C PRO A 77 -7.36 12.79 -0.35
N LEU A 78 -6.87 13.96 -0.74
CA LEU A 78 -5.85 14.09 -1.78
C LEU A 78 -4.52 13.46 -1.37
N VAL A 79 -4.07 13.72 -0.13
CA VAL A 79 -2.84 13.13 0.42
C VAL A 79 -2.99 11.62 0.56
N ILE A 80 -4.09 11.14 1.12
CA ILE A 80 -4.39 9.71 1.24
C ILE A 80 -4.39 9.05 -0.14
N LEU A 81 -5.10 9.64 -1.12
CA LEU A 81 -5.14 9.12 -2.48
C LEU A 81 -3.74 9.05 -3.11
N GLY A 82 -2.91 10.09 -2.95
CA GLY A 82 -1.53 10.10 -3.41
C GLY A 82 -0.70 8.96 -2.82
N ILE A 83 -0.80 8.76 -1.50
CA ILE A 83 -0.12 7.66 -0.80
C ILE A 83 -0.62 6.30 -1.32
N LEU A 84 -1.94 6.12 -1.48
CA LEU A 84 -2.50 4.85 -1.95
C LEU A 84 -2.08 4.54 -3.39
N VAL A 85 -1.97 5.54 -4.27
CA VAL A 85 -1.45 5.36 -5.63
C VAL A 85 0.01 4.92 -5.60
N VAL A 86 0.85 5.53 -4.75
CA VAL A 86 2.25 5.14 -4.60
C VAL A 86 2.37 3.72 -4.01
N ALA A 87 1.60 3.43 -2.96
CA ALA A 87 1.56 2.11 -2.34
C ALA A 87 1.14 1.04 -3.34
N HIS A 88 0.06 1.26 -4.10
CA HIS A 88 -0.39 0.36 -5.16
C HIS A 88 0.71 0.08 -6.19
N LYS A 89 1.41 1.13 -6.67
CA LYS A 89 2.52 0.97 -7.62
C LYS A 89 3.68 0.14 -7.04
N ILE A 90 4.02 0.35 -5.77
CA ILE A 90 5.07 -0.43 -5.09
C ILE A 90 4.63 -1.89 -4.92
N THR A 91 3.42 -2.12 -4.41
CA THR A 91 2.90 -3.47 -4.16
C THR A 91 2.81 -4.28 -5.45
N HIS A 92 2.43 -3.66 -6.58
CA HIS A 92 2.39 -4.34 -7.88
C HIS A 92 3.78 -4.83 -8.33
N LYS A 93 4.86 -4.08 -8.04
CA LYS A 93 6.26 -4.48 -8.32
C LYS A 93 6.79 -5.58 -7.40
N ILE A 94 6.01 -5.99 -6.39
CA ILE A 94 6.36 -7.05 -5.44
C ILE A 94 5.45 -8.26 -5.65
N VAL A 95 4.15 -8.09 -5.49
CA VAL A 95 3.21 -9.22 -5.52
C VAL A 95 3.12 -9.86 -6.90
N GLY A 96 3.13 -9.04 -7.96
CA GLY A 96 3.11 -9.53 -9.35
C GLY A 96 4.28 -10.48 -9.68
N PRO A 97 5.54 -10.08 -9.47
CA PRO A 97 6.68 -10.97 -9.68
C PRO A 97 6.69 -12.16 -8.71
N PHE A 98 6.27 -11.98 -7.46
CA PHE A 98 6.18 -13.09 -6.50
C PHE A 98 5.26 -14.22 -7.00
N ASP A 99 4.02 -13.89 -7.40
CA ASP A 99 3.07 -14.87 -7.90
C ASP A 99 3.58 -15.57 -9.18
N ARG A 100 4.31 -14.83 -10.03
CA ARG A 100 4.97 -15.42 -11.20
C ARG A 100 6.04 -16.43 -10.79
N VAL A 101 6.92 -16.07 -9.88
CA VAL A 101 8.01 -16.95 -9.43
C VAL A 101 7.46 -18.25 -8.86
N VAL A 102 6.45 -18.15 -7.98
CA VAL A 102 5.79 -19.34 -7.39
C VAL A 102 5.21 -20.23 -8.49
N ARG A 103 4.44 -19.65 -9.42
CA ARG A 103 3.84 -20.41 -10.52
C ARG A 103 4.89 -21.07 -11.42
N GLU A 104 5.95 -20.36 -11.78
CA GLU A 104 6.99 -20.92 -12.66
C GLU A 104 7.78 -22.03 -11.96
N LEU A 105 8.05 -21.88 -10.67
CA LEU A 105 8.69 -22.91 -9.86
C LEU A 105 7.81 -24.17 -9.75
N ASP A 106 6.50 -24.02 -9.53
CA ASP A 106 5.55 -25.13 -9.51
C ASP A 106 5.53 -25.92 -10.83
N GLU A 107 5.62 -25.23 -11.97
CA GLU A 107 5.68 -25.88 -13.29
C GLU A 107 7.01 -26.61 -13.51
N SER A 108 8.12 -26.07 -13.00
CA SER A 108 9.42 -26.75 -13.02
C SER A 108 9.46 -27.96 -12.11
N ILE A 109 8.89 -27.90 -10.91
CA ILE A 109 8.77 -29.04 -9.98
C ILE A 109 7.96 -30.17 -10.63
N LYS A 110 6.91 -29.84 -11.40
CA LYS A 110 6.09 -30.82 -12.13
C LYS A 110 6.76 -31.36 -13.40
N GLY A 111 7.99 -30.95 -13.71
CA GLY A 111 8.71 -31.34 -14.92
C GLY A 111 8.13 -30.77 -16.23
N ARG A 112 7.22 -29.78 -16.14
CA ARG A 112 6.55 -29.20 -17.31
C ARG A 112 7.32 -28.04 -17.93
N ARG A 113 8.35 -27.54 -17.23
CA ARG A 113 9.18 -26.42 -17.69
C ARG A 113 10.63 -26.55 -17.24
N ASN A 114 11.54 -26.55 -18.22
CA ASN A 114 13.00 -26.51 -18.02
C ASN A 114 13.64 -25.14 -18.34
N ALA A 115 12.84 -24.14 -18.70
CA ALA A 115 13.35 -22.80 -19.01
C ALA A 115 13.53 -21.96 -17.74
N PRO A 116 14.57 -21.11 -17.67
CA PRO A 116 14.81 -20.23 -16.53
C PRO A 116 13.63 -19.30 -16.28
N ILE A 117 13.46 -18.93 -15.00
CA ILE A 117 12.46 -17.96 -14.55
C ILE A 117 12.91 -16.56 -14.97
N LYS A 118 12.02 -15.80 -15.61
CA LYS A 118 12.30 -14.44 -16.11
C LYS A 118 11.39 -13.40 -15.46
N LEU A 119 12.03 -12.37 -14.89
CA LEU A 119 11.35 -11.19 -14.36
C LEU A 119 11.26 -10.05 -15.39
N ARG A 120 10.36 -9.10 -15.15
CA ARG A 120 10.31 -7.84 -15.91
C ARG A 120 11.31 -6.85 -15.34
N GLU A 121 11.69 -5.88 -16.16
CA GLU A 121 12.53 -4.77 -15.71
C GLU A 121 11.87 -4.01 -14.56
N GLY A 122 12.63 -3.78 -13.48
CA GLY A 122 12.16 -3.09 -12.28
C GLY A 122 11.39 -3.96 -11.26
N ASP A 123 11.24 -5.26 -11.50
CA ASP A 123 10.75 -6.21 -10.49
C ASP A 123 11.78 -6.40 -9.37
N LYS A 124 11.34 -6.45 -8.12
CA LYS A 124 12.24 -6.43 -6.95
C LYS A 124 12.93 -7.77 -6.63
N PHE A 125 12.61 -8.85 -7.34
CA PHE A 125 13.03 -10.22 -7.01
C PHE A 125 14.21 -10.76 -7.84
N ALA A 126 14.87 -9.94 -8.65
CA ALA A 126 15.95 -10.41 -9.54
C ALA A 126 17.03 -11.24 -8.82
N PRO A 127 17.59 -10.81 -7.67
CA PRO A 127 18.63 -11.58 -6.99
C PRO A 127 18.15 -12.95 -6.50
N LEU A 128 16.87 -13.08 -6.14
CA LEU A 128 16.28 -14.35 -5.73
C LEU A 128 16.09 -15.27 -6.93
N VAL A 129 15.53 -14.74 -8.03
CA VAL A 129 15.31 -15.48 -9.26
C VAL A 129 16.62 -16.00 -9.86
N ASP A 130 17.69 -15.21 -9.80
CA ASP A 130 19.02 -15.65 -10.25
C ASP A 130 19.52 -16.87 -9.45
N LYS A 131 19.38 -16.84 -8.12
CA LYS A 131 19.73 -17.98 -7.26
C LYS A 131 18.87 -19.21 -7.53
N ILE A 132 17.57 -19.03 -7.77
CA ILE A 132 16.66 -20.13 -8.13
C ILE A 132 17.08 -20.74 -9.46
N ASN A 133 17.38 -19.91 -10.47
CA ASN A 133 17.82 -20.40 -11.78
C ASN A 133 19.13 -21.21 -11.68
N ILE A 134 20.11 -20.75 -10.89
CA ILE A 134 21.35 -21.50 -10.63
C ILE A 134 21.04 -22.86 -9.98
N LEU A 135 20.12 -22.91 -9.01
CA LEU A 135 19.71 -24.15 -8.36
C LEU A 135 19.05 -25.13 -9.35
N LEU A 136 18.11 -24.64 -10.16
CA LEU A 136 17.42 -25.43 -11.17
C LEU A 136 18.39 -26.00 -12.21
N GLU A 137 19.38 -25.21 -12.64
CA GLU A 137 20.42 -25.67 -13.56
C GLU A 137 21.27 -26.80 -12.93
N ARG A 138 21.68 -26.66 -11.67
CA ARG A 138 22.44 -27.70 -10.95
C ARG A 138 21.63 -28.99 -10.80
N LEU A 139 20.36 -28.89 -10.46
CA LEU A 139 19.48 -30.05 -10.37
C LEU A 139 19.32 -30.73 -11.73
N SER A 140 19.11 -29.97 -12.81
CA SER A 140 19.01 -30.56 -14.16
C SER A 140 20.27 -31.31 -14.59
N LYS A 141 21.46 -30.83 -14.20
CA LYS A 141 22.75 -31.49 -14.50
C LYS A 141 23.03 -32.71 -13.63
N SER A 142 22.40 -32.82 -12.46
CA SER A 142 22.61 -33.94 -11.53
C SER A 142 21.70 -35.14 -11.80
N TYR A 143 20.60 -34.94 -12.53
CA TYR A 143 19.62 -35.97 -12.88
C TYR A 143 19.60 -36.31 -14.38
N GLY A 144 20.43 -35.67 -15.20
CA GLY A 144 20.64 -35.96 -16.63
C GLY A 144 21.96 -36.67 -16.83
#